data_AF-A0A246BLK5-F1
#
_entry.id   AF-A0A246BLK5-F1
#
_cell.length_a   1.000
_cell.length_b   1.000
_cell.length_c   1.000
_cell.angle_alpha   90.00
_cell.angle_beta   90.00
_cell.angle_gamma   90.00
#
_symmetry.space_group_name_H-M   'P 1'
#
loop_
_entity.id
_entity.type
_entity.pdbx_description
1 polymer ?
#
loop_
_entity_poly.entity_id
_entity_poly.type
_entity_poly.pdbx_seq_one_letter_code
_entity_poly.pdbx_strand_id
1 'polypeptide(L)'
;MPTKELPLHQSTVTDLFTIIYVYVDDYLKAAARSGLFTLPDEPNQKASYAELMTIALVGELLHQPSAQQWFAQVRATYTFLFPSLPDRSRYLRIQLNLERIYADLALRLPHFDDDTVYVIDSKPLVYCVGARHKRPRSMTTATSGRGGHGGYGRTGFFYGFKLHAVIDDHGMLVRFAIVPGREGDPPVARALLNPQEAALVLGDRGYQGCGVYAQPKKNLKKPRHWWGAMRWVRKT
;
A
#
# COMPACT_ATOMS: atom_id res chain seq x y z
N MET A 1 18.28 27.06 -0.61
CA MET A 1 18.43 25.78 0.10
C MET A 1 18.49 24.71 -0.97
N PRO A 2 19.63 24.03 -1.15
CA PRO A 2 19.83 23.12 -2.27
C PRO A 2 18.82 21.97 -2.13
N THR A 3 18.09 21.70 -3.20
CA THR A 3 17.34 20.46 -3.38
C THR A 3 18.28 19.32 -3.06
N LYS A 4 17.93 18.54 -2.04
CA LYS A 4 18.64 17.32 -1.66
C LYS A 4 18.48 16.36 -2.84
N GLU A 5 19.39 16.44 -3.80
CA GLU A 5 19.42 15.52 -4.92
C GLU A 5 19.53 14.12 -4.32
N LEU A 6 18.52 13.30 -4.58
CA LEU A 6 18.63 11.88 -4.33
C LEU A 6 19.86 11.38 -5.11
N PRO A 7 20.72 10.51 -4.56
CA PRO A 7 21.97 10.06 -5.18
C PRO A 7 21.79 9.26 -6.50
N LEU A 8 20.59 9.26 -7.08
CA LEU A 8 20.18 8.45 -8.22
C LEU A 8 20.64 8.99 -9.56
N HIS A 9 21.29 10.16 -9.62
CA HIS A 9 21.72 10.76 -10.89
C HIS A 9 22.90 9.99 -11.57
N GLN A 10 23.45 8.95 -10.93
CA GLN A 10 24.57 8.15 -11.47
C GLN A 10 24.43 6.63 -11.24
N SER A 11 23.24 6.11 -10.93
CA SER A 11 23.09 4.69 -10.60
C SER A 11 22.72 3.87 -11.84
N THR A 12 23.53 2.85 -12.16
CA THR A 12 23.14 1.81 -13.13
C THR A 12 22.01 0.95 -12.55
N VAL A 13 21.33 0.17 -13.39
CA VAL A 13 20.34 -0.82 -12.92
C VAL A 13 20.98 -1.84 -11.96
N THR A 14 22.26 -2.15 -12.17
CA THR A 14 23.04 -3.01 -11.28
C THR A 14 23.19 -2.37 -9.89
N ASP A 15 23.52 -1.08 -9.83
CA ASP A 15 23.63 -0.36 -8.55
C ASP A 15 22.29 -0.33 -7.82
N LEU A 16 21.19 -0.13 -8.57
CA LEU A 16 19.84 -0.21 -8.02
C LEU A 16 19.54 -1.60 -7.45
N PHE A 17 19.89 -2.68 -8.15
CA PHE A 17 19.78 -4.04 -7.59
C PHE A 17 20.57 -4.18 -6.29
N THR A 18 21.82 -3.70 -6.25
CA THR A 18 22.66 -3.80 -5.05
C THR A 18 22.08 -3.02 -3.87
N ILE A 19 21.65 -1.77 -4.08
CA ILE A 19 21.07 -0.93 -3.02
C ILE A 19 19.81 -1.58 -2.46
N ILE A 20 18.90 -2.02 -3.33
CA ILE A 20 17.65 -2.65 -2.90
C ILE A 20 17.91 -4.01 -2.23
N TYR A 21 18.87 -4.79 -2.73
CA TYR A 21 19.24 -6.06 -2.14
C TYR A 21 19.74 -5.89 -0.71
N VAL A 22 20.69 -4.98 -0.48
CA VAL A 22 21.22 -4.72 0.86
C VAL A 22 20.10 -4.29 1.81
N TYR A 23 19.24 -3.36 1.38
CA TYR A 23 18.12 -2.89 2.19
C TYR A 23 17.15 -4.03 2.57
N VAL A 24 16.75 -4.85 1.59
CA VAL A 24 15.83 -5.96 1.80
C VAL A 24 16.46 -7.05 2.66
N ASP A 25 17.71 -7.42 2.41
CA ASP A 25 18.42 -8.47 3.13
C ASP A 25 18.61 -8.09 4.62
N ASP A 26 19.03 -6.85 4.89
CA ASP A 26 19.15 -6.33 6.25
C ASP A 26 17.80 -6.34 6.99
N TYR A 27 16.73 -5.92 6.32
CA TYR A 27 15.38 -5.99 6.86
C TYR A 27 14.95 -7.43 7.17
N LEU A 28 15.09 -8.37 6.22
CA LEU A 28 14.68 -9.77 6.41
C LEU A 28 15.46 -10.41 7.56
N LYS A 29 16.77 -10.16 7.65
CA LYS A 29 17.61 -10.64 8.76
C LYS A 29 17.22 -10.03 10.09
N ALA A 30 16.91 -8.73 10.14
CA ALA A 30 16.46 -8.08 11.37
C ALA A 30 15.11 -8.62 11.83
N ALA A 31 14.15 -8.75 10.91
CA ALA A 31 12.80 -9.24 11.20
C ALA A 31 12.78 -10.72 11.61
N ALA A 32 13.61 -11.56 10.99
CA ALA A 32 13.79 -12.95 11.41
C ALA A 32 14.41 -13.04 12.82
N ARG A 33 15.44 -12.23 13.10
CA ARG A 33 16.09 -12.18 14.44
C ARG A 33 15.13 -11.71 15.53
N SER A 34 14.22 -10.78 15.23
CA SER A 34 13.22 -10.32 16.19
C SER A 34 12.03 -11.28 16.35
N GLY A 35 12.00 -12.40 15.61
CA GLY A 35 10.88 -13.34 15.61
C GLY A 35 9.59 -12.79 14.99
N LEU A 36 9.69 -11.75 14.15
CA LEU A 36 8.52 -11.15 13.50
C LEU A 36 7.85 -12.12 12.52
N PHE A 37 8.65 -12.88 11.80
CA PHE A 37 8.22 -13.97 10.94
C PHE A 37 9.34 -15.01 10.80
N THR A 38 8.96 -16.20 10.37
CA THR A 38 9.89 -17.25 9.98
C THR A 38 9.75 -17.47 8.49
N LEU A 39 10.87 -17.34 7.76
CA LEU A 39 10.92 -17.69 6.35
C LEU A 39 10.96 -19.22 6.22
N PRO A 40 10.21 -19.82 5.29
CA PRO A 40 10.29 -21.25 5.04
C PRO A 40 11.71 -21.66 4.65
N ASP A 41 12.18 -22.78 5.21
CA ASP A 41 13.46 -23.37 4.81
C ASP A 41 13.17 -24.58 3.92
N GLU A 42 13.53 -24.46 2.64
CA GLU A 42 13.23 -25.45 1.61
C GLU A 42 14.56 -25.99 1.05
N PRO A 43 14.84 -27.31 1.15
CA PRO A 43 16.15 -27.89 0.82
C PRO A 43 16.68 -27.59 -0.58
N ASN A 44 15.76 -27.32 -1.52
CA ASN A 44 16.06 -27.04 -2.93
C ASN A 44 15.60 -25.64 -3.35
N GLN A 45 15.61 -24.68 -2.44
CA GLN A 45 15.30 -23.29 -2.77
C GLN A 45 16.38 -22.71 -3.69
N LYS A 46 15.93 -22.14 -4.81
CA LYS A 46 16.75 -21.37 -5.74
C LYS A 46 16.57 -19.89 -5.41
N ALA A 47 17.71 -19.20 -5.23
CA ALA A 47 17.82 -17.83 -4.76
C ALA A 47 17.23 -17.62 -3.35
N SER A 48 17.84 -16.70 -2.61
CA SER A 48 17.37 -16.21 -1.33
C SER A 48 16.07 -15.41 -1.48
N TYR A 49 15.26 -15.34 -0.43
CA TYR A 49 14.09 -14.46 -0.42
C TYR A 49 14.45 -13.00 -0.66
N ALA A 50 15.64 -12.56 -0.19
CA ALA A 50 16.16 -11.23 -0.44
C ALA A 50 16.36 -10.97 -1.95
N GLU A 51 17.02 -11.88 -2.66
CA GLU A 51 17.18 -11.77 -4.13
C GLU A 51 15.82 -11.72 -4.84
N LEU A 52 14.90 -12.61 -4.48
CA LEU A 52 13.58 -12.68 -5.11
C LEU A 52 12.76 -11.41 -4.88
N MET A 53 12.77 -10.88 -3.65
CA MET A 53 12.10 -9.61 -3.32
C MET A 53 12.75 -8.43 -4.03
N THR A 54 14.08 -8.40 -4.10
CA THR A 54 14.84 -7.36 -4.80
C THR A 54 14.41 -7.27 -6.26
N ILE A 55 14.30 -8.41 -6.94
CA ILE A 55 13.86 -8.45 -8.34
C ILE A 55 12.47 -7.83 -8.48
N ALA A 56 11.52 -8.21 -7.64
CA ALA A 56 10.16 -7.65 -7.70
C ALA A 56 10.17 -6.13 -7.46
N LEU A 57 10.83 -5.66 -6.40
CA LEU A 57 10.86 -4.24 -6.03
C LEU A 57 11.55 -3.37 -7.07
N VAL A 58 12.68 -3.80 -7.63
CA VAL A 58 13.35 -3.07 -8.71
C VAL A 58 12.46 -2.98 -9.94
N GLY A 59 11.70 -4.04 -10.25
CA GLY A 59 10.71 -4.01 -11.33
C GLY A 59 9.64 -2.94 -11.13
N GLU A 60 9.10 -2.84 -9.91
CA GLU A 60 8.12 -1.82 -9.54
C GLU A 60 8.71 -0.39 -9.58
N LEU A 61 9.93 -0.20 -9.07
CA LEU A 61 10.64 1.09 -9.09
C LEU A 61 10.96 1.56 -10.51
N LEU A 62 11.22 0.63 -11.42
CA LEU A 62 11.41 0.91 -12.84
C LEU A 62 10.10 0.96 -13.63
N HIS A 63 8.95 0.90 -12.94
CA HIS A 63 7.60 0.92 -13.53
C HIS A 63 7.41 -0.11 -14.64
N GLN A 64 7.95 -1.32 -14.44
CA GLN A 64 7.83 -2.39 -15.42
C GLN A 64 6.36 -2.83 -15.56
N PRO A 65 5.79 -2.84 -16.77
CA PRO A 65 4.36 -3.10 -16.96
C PRO A 65 3.97 -4.56 -16.69
N SER A 66 4.95 -5.47 -16.68
CA SER A 66 4.72 -6.90 -16.48
C SER A 66 5.83 -7.52 -15.66
N ALA A 67 5.49 -7.94 -14.43
CA ALA A 67 6.39 -8.68 -13.55
C ALA A 67 6.94 -9.96 -14.21
N GLN A 68 6.20 -10.54 -15.16
CA GLN A 68 6.62 -11.76 -15.86
C GLN A 68 7.70 -11.48 -16.90
N GLN A 69 7.50 -10.43 -17.71
CA GLN A 69 8.48 -10.01 -18.71
C GLN A 69 9.74 -9.49 -18.01
N TRP A 70 9.56 -8.73 -16.94
CA TRP A 70 10.65 -8.28 -16.10
C TRP A 70 11.48 -9.44 -15.54
N PHE A 71 10.83 -10.44 -14.93
CA PHE A 71 11.55 -11.61 -14.41
C PHE A 71 12.30 -12.38 -15.52
N ALA A 72 11.70 -12.51 -16.71
CA ALA A 72 12.36 -13.15 -17.85
C ALA A 72 13.59 -12.33 -18.32
N GLN A 73 13.48 -11.01 -18.36
CA GLN A 73 14.58 -10.11 -18.68
C GLN A 73 15.71 -10.23 -17.66
N VAL A 74 15.39 -10.25 -16.35
CA VAL A 74 16.38 -10.39 -15.30
C VAL A 74 17.14 -11.70 -15.43
N ARG A 75 16.43 -12.79 -15.70
CA ARG A 75 17.01 -14.12 -15.92
C ARG A 75 17.89 -14.20 -17.18
N ALA A 76 17.70 -13.32 -18.16
CA ALA A 76 18.49 -13.30 -19.39
C ALA A 76 19.70 -12.36 -19.30
N THR A 77 19.52 -11.19 -18.69
CA THR A 77 20.49 -10.09 -18.71
C THR A 77 21.32 -10.01 -17.43
N TYR A 78 20.74 -10.33 -16.27
CA TYR A 78 21.36 -10.15 -14.96
C TYR A 78 21.68 -11.48 -14.28
N THR A 79 21.91 -12.55 -15.04
CA THR A 79 22.31 -13.87 -14.53
C THR A 79 23.60 -13.83 -13.71
N PHE A 80 24.48 -12.88 -14.00
CA PHE A 80 25.71 -12.67 -13.23
C PHE A 80 25.44 -12.16 -11.80
N LEU A 81 24.32 -11.46 -11.57
CA LEU A 81 23.87 -11.05 -10.23
C LEU A 81 23.01 -12.13 -9.57
N PHE A 82 22.19 -12.83 -10.36
CA PHE A 82 21.22 -13.82 -9.89
C PHE A 82 21.46 -15.17 -10.57
N PRO A 83 22.52 -15.92 -10.18
CA PRO A 83 22.95 -17.11 -10.91
C PRO A 83 22.00 -18.29 -10.79
N SER A 84 21.21 -18.37 -9.71
CA SER A 84 20.34 -19.51 -9.42
C SER A 84 18.89 -19.06 -9.19
N LEU A 85 18.20 -18.67 -10.26
CA LEU A 85 16.79 -18.30 -10.18
C LEU A 85 15.84 -19.51 -10.32
N PRO A 86 14.71 -19.52 -9.59
CA PRO A 86 13.66 -20.51 -9.78
C PRO A 86 12.98 -20.37 -11.15
N ASP A 87 12.13 -21.34 -11.50
CA ASP A 87 11.23 -21.17 -12.64
C ASP A 87 10.19 -20.07 -12.35
N ARG A 88 9.60 -19.52 -13.41
CA ARG A 88 8.63 -18.42 -13.31
C ARG A 88 7.44 -18.76 -12.41
N SER A 89 6.92 -19.98 -12.48
CA SER A 89 5.74 -20.36 -11.68
C SER A 89 6.09 -20.40 -10.20
N ARG A 90 7.26 -20.94 -9.85
CA ARG A 90 7.75 -20.94 -8.48
C ARG A 90 8.07 -19.52 -7.98
N TYR A 91 8.72 -18.69 -8.80
CA TYR A 91 8.95 -17.27 -8.48
C TYR A 91 7.65 -16.57 -8.09
N LEU A 92 6.63 -16.62 -8.94
CA LEU A 92 5.35 -15.93 -8.70
C LEU A 92 4.62 -16.45 -7.46
N ARG A 93 4.68 -17.77 -7.20
CA ARG A 93 4.11 -18.35 -5.97
C ARG A 93 4.81 -17.83 -4.72
N ILE A 94 6.14 -17.71 -4.75
CA ILE A 94 6.91 -17.14 -3.64
C ILE A 94 6.48 -15.68 -3.43
N GLN A 95 6.40 -14.87 -4.50
CA GLN A 95 5.99 -13.46 -4.37
C GLN A 95 4.61 -13.29 -3.71
N LEU A 96 3.64 -14.13 -4.09
CA LEU A 96 2.30 -14.12 -3.47
C LEU A 96 2.35 -14.48 -1.98
N ASN A 97 3.20 -15.44 -1.61
CA ASN A 97 3.35 -15.85 -0.22
C ASN A 97 4.09 -14.82 0.66
N LEU A 98 4.79 -13.86 0.04
CA LEU A 98 5.51 -12.78 0.74
C LEU A 98 4.64 -11.54 0.98
N GLU A 99 3.33 -11.56 0.68
CA GLU A 99 2.44 -10.38 0.78
C GLU A 99 2.51 -9.65 2.13
N ARG A 100 2.59 -10.40 3.24
CA ARG A 100 2.64 -9.84 4.60
C ARG A 100 3.98 -9.19 4.89
N ILE A 101 5.04 -9.77 4.36
CA ILE A 101 6.41 -9.26 4.51
C ILE A 101 6.56 -7.97 3.70
N TYR A 102 5.96 -7.89 2.50
CA TYR A 102 5.88 -6.65 1.75
C TYR A 102 5.10 -5.56 2.48
N ALA A 103 3.95 -5.91 3.07
CA ALA A 103 3.14 -4.96 3.82
C ALA A 103 3.90 -4.41 5.04
N ASP A 104 4.59 -5.26 5.80
CA ASP A 104 5.41 -4.82 6.93
C ASP A 104 6.61 -3.98 6.48
N LEU A 105 7.31 -4.38 5.42
CA LEU A 105 8.40 -3.60 4.84
C LEU A 105 7.94 -2.19 4.42
N ALA A 106 6.77 -2.10 3.77
CA ALA A 106 6.21 -0.82 3.35
C ALA A 106 5.91 0.12 4.53
N LEU A 107 5.47 -0.43 5.67
CA LEU A 107 5.19 0.33 6.89
C LEU A 107 6.45 0.77 7.64
N ARG A 108 7.61 0.16 7.36
CA ARG A 108 8.90 0.47 7.98
C ARG A 108 9.79 1.39 7.16
N LEU A 109 9.36 1.74 5.94
CA LEU A 109 10.09 2.71 5.15
C LEU A 109 10.18 4.02 5.94
N PRO A 110 11.39 4.62 6.03
CA PRO A 110 11.62 5.75 6.92
C PRO A 110 10.68 6.91 6.55
N HIS A 111 9.87 7.32 7.52
CA HIS A 111 9.14 8.58 7.50
C HIS A 111 10.13 9.68 7.85
N PHE A 112 10.29 10.64 6.95
CA PHE A 112 11.14 11.79 7.21
C PHE A 112 10.26 12.87 7.90
N ASP A 113 10.69 13.26 9.11
CA ASP A 113 10.29 14.44 9.90
C ASP A 113 9.09 14.33 10.88
N ASP A 114 9.16 15.16 11.94
CA ASP A 114 8.19 15.27 13.05
C ASP A 114 7.06 16.29 12.75
N ASP A 115 7.18 17.10 11.69
CA ASP A 115 6.23 18.16 11.29
C ASP A 115 5.31 17.74 10.12
N THR A 116 5.12 16.44 9.94
CA THR A 116 4.42 15.86 8.78
C THR A 116 2.91 16.10 8.80
N VAL A 117 2.38 16.60 7.68
CA VAL A 117 0.94 16.57 7.40
C VAL A 117 0.58 15.23 6.77
N TYR A 118 -0.45 14.57 7.29
CA TYR A 118 -0.91 13.29 6.75
C TYR A 118 -2.10 13.47 5.82
N VAL A 119 -2.28 12.55 4.89
CA VAL A 119 -3.48 12.45 4.06
C VAL A 119 -4.11 11.08 4.25
N ILE A 120 -5.43 11.04 4.48
CA ILE A 120 -6.20 9.80 4.52
C ILE A 120 -7.15 9.71 3.33
N ASP A 121 -7.12 8.57 2.65
CA ASP A 121 -8.08 8.25 1.59
C ASP A 121 -8.57 6.80 1.67
N SER A 122 -9.75 6.55 1.11
CA SER A 122 -10.27 5.19 0.94
C SER A 122 -10.33 4.79 -0.53
N LYS A 123 -9.92 3.55 -0.83
CA LYS A 123 -10.01 2.95 -2.16
C LYS A 123 -10.84 1.65 -2.09
N PRO A 124 -11.84 1.48 -2.97
CA PRO A 124 -12.61 0.26 -3.00
C PRO A 124 -11.77 -0.91 -3.52
N LEU A 125 -11.72 -2.00 -2.74
CA LEU A 125 -11.18 -3.29 -3.15
C LEU A 125 -12.34 -4.18 -3.61
N VAL A 126 -12.61 -4.11 -4.91
CA VAL A 126 -13.80 -4.70 -5.52
C VAL A 126 -13.64 -6.21 -5.67
N TYR A 127 -14.47 -6.98 -4.97
CA TYR A 127 -14.53 -8.43 -5.10
C TYR A 127 -15.60 -8.88 -6.10
N CYS A 128 -16.72 -8.15 -6.22
CA CYS A 128 -17.62 -8.24 -7.37
C CYS A 128 -18.50 -6.99 -7.56
N VAL A 129 -19.10 -6.90 -8.74
CA VAL A 129 -20.06 -5.87 -9.16
C VAL A 129 -21.33 -6.49 -9.76
N GLY A 130 -22.43 -5.74 -9.71
CA GLY A 130 -23.65 -6.02 -10.47
C GLY A 130 -24.35 -7.34 -10.14
N ALA A 131 -24.82 -8.04 -11.17
CA ALA A 131 -25.66 -9.26 -11.06
C ALA A 131 -25.03 -10.41 -10.27
N ARG A 132 -23.72 -10.39 -10.05
CA ARG A 132 -22.99 -11.40 -9.26
C ARG A 132 -23.17 -11.24 -7.74
N HIS A 133 -23.86 -10.18 -7.29
CA HIS A 133 -24.13 -9.93 -5.88
C HIS A 133 -25.06 -10.97 -5.23
N LYS A 134 -25.96 -11.61 -6.00
CA LYS A 134 -26.96 -12.55 -5.48
C LYS A 134 -26.44 -13.99 -5.29
N ARG A 135 -25.18 -14.27 -5.63
CA ARG A 135 -24.61 -15.63 -5.57
C ARG A 135 -23.96 -15.88 -4.20
N PRO A 136 -24.07 -17.09 -3.62
CA PRO A 136 -23.36 -17.45 -2.38
C PRO A 136 -21.84 -17.33 -2.56
N ARG A 137 -21.12 -17.00 -1.47
CA ARG A 137 -19.68 -16.65 -1.50
C ARG A 137 -18.91 -17.39 -0.41
N SER A 138 -17.67 -17.77 -0.73
CA SER A 138 -16.71 -18.36 0.22
C SER A 138 -16.14 -17.32 1.20
N MET A 139 -15.93 -16.08 0.74
CA MET A 139 -15.44 -14.98 1.57
C MET A 139 -16.61 -14.22 2.20
N THR A 140 -17.04 -14.68 3.38
CA THR A 140 -18.21 -14.17 4.13
C THR A 140 -17.94 -12.83 4.83
N THR A 141 -16.68 -12.51 5.09
CA THR A 141 -16.23 -11.23 5.70
C THR A 141 -16.24 -10.08 4.70
N ALA A 142 -16.12 -10.36 3.41
CA ALA A 142 -16.46 -9.39 2.38
C ALA A 142 -17.96 -9.19 2.45
N THR A 143 -18.39 -7.99 2.84
CA THR A 143 -19.81 -7.70 2.96
C THR A 143 -20.22 -6.69 1.92
N SER A 144 -21.41 -6.87 1.40
CA SER A 144 -22.30 -5.76 1.15
C SER A 144 -23.07 -5.42 2.43
N GLY A 145 -23.35 -4.15 2.65
CA GLY A 145 -24.38 -3.75 3.59
C GLY A 145 -25.77 -4.14 3.06
N ARG A 146 -26.68 -4.39 3.99
CA ARG A 146 -28.00 -5.00 3.76
C ARG A 146 -28.97 -4.04 3.06
N GLY A 147 -29.70 -4.54 2.04
CA GLY A 147 -30.85 -3.86 1.40
C GLY A 147 -30.60 -3.28 0.00
N GLY A 148 -29.43 -3.51 -0.59
CA GLY A 148 -28.90 -2.66 -1.68
C GLY A 148 -27.83 -1.69 -1.18
N HIS A 149 -27.13 -2.03 -0.08
CA HIS A 149 -26.17 -1.15 0.59
C HIS A 149 -24.74 -1.72 0.51
N GLY A 150 -24.23 -2.04 -0.68
CA GLY A 150 -22.79 -2.28 -0.86
C GLY A 150 -21.93 -1.07 -0.43
N GLY A 151 -20.61 -1.23 -0.44
CA GLY A 151 -19.75 -0.04 -0.45
C GLY A 151 -20.11 0.79 -1.68
N TYR A 152 -20.19 2.11 -1.53
CA TYR A 152 -20.48 3.01 -2.64
C TYR A 152 -19.19 3.71 -3.06
N GLY A 153 -18.65 3.30 -4.20
CA GLY A 153 -17.52 3.95 -4.84
C GLY A 153 -17.98 4.94 -5.91
N ARG A 154 -17.02 5.57 -6.60
CA ARG A 154 -17.30 6.48 -7.73
C ARG A 154 -18.08 5.80 -8.87
N THR A 155 -17.91 4.49 -9.04
CA THR A 155 -18.54 3.66 -10.09
C THR A 155 -19.83 2.96 -9.64
N GLY A 156 -20.31 3.26 -8.43
CA GLY A 156 -21.55 2.71 -7.87
C GLY A 156 -21.31 1.64 -6.79
N PHE A 157 -22.34 0.80 -6.60
CA PHE A 157 -22.32 -0.24 -5.57
C PHE A 157 -21.33 -1.36 -5.90
N PHE A 158 -20.50 -1.69 -4.93
CA PHE A 158 -19.60 -2.83 -5.00
C PHE A 158 -19.75 -3.75 -3.78
N TYR A 159 -19.38 -5.00 -3.98
CA TYR A 159 -19.20 -5.98 -2.93
C TYR A 159 -17.71 -6.25 -2.78
N GLY A 160 -17.18 -6.12 -1.57
CA GLY A 160 -15.76 -6.27 -1.33
C GLY A 160 -15.33 -5.57 -0.05
N PHE A 161 -14.15 -4.95 -0.09
CA PHE A 161 -13.55 -4.23 1.02
C PHE A 161 -13.26 -2.78 0.65
N LYS A 162 -12.92 -1.96 1.64
CA LYS A 162 -12.25 -0.68 1.44
C LYS A 162 -10.86 -0.76 2.06
N LEU A 163 -9.86 -0.30 1.31
CA LEU A 163 -8.55 0.04 1.84
C LEU A 163 -8.60 1.50 2.28
N HIS A 164 -8.44 1.76 3.56
CA HIS A 164 -8.17 3.08 4.10
C HIS A 164 -6.67 3.19 4.30
N ALA A 165 -6.03 4.19 3.69
CA ALA A 165 -4.59 4.40 3.77
C ALA A 165 -4.30 5.82 4.27
N VAL A 166 -3.42 5.92 5.25
CA VAL A 166 -2.82 7.17 5.73
C VAL A 166 -1.43 7.25 5.13
N ILE A 167 -1.18 8.31 4.36
CA ILE A 167 0.12 8.60 3.78
C ILE A 167 0.69 9.88 4.39
N ASP A 168 2.01 9.98 4.44
CA ASP A 168 2.70 11.24 4.74
C ASP A 168 2.73 12.17 3.50
N ASP A 169 3.35 13.33 3.66
CA ASP A 169 3.55 14.33 2.61
C ASP A 169 4.59 13.90 1.55
N HIS A 170 5.39 12.88 1.84
CA HIS A 170 6.26 12.20 0.88
C HIS A 170 5.55 11.08 0.09
N GLY A 171 4.30 10.77 0.43
CA GLY A 171 3.50 9.72 -0.21
C GLY A 171 3.76 8.31 0.32
N MET A 172 4.48 8.17 1.42
CA MET A 172 4.78 6.89 2.06
C MET A 172 3.61 6.43 2.92
N LEU A 173 3.33 5.12 2.89
CA LEU A 173 2.26 4.53 3.68
C LEU A 173 2.65 4.49 5.17
N VAL A 174 1.87 5.16 6.01
CA VAL A 174 2.11 5.23 7.46
C VAL A 174 1.25 4.20 8.19
N ARG A 175 -0.04 4.15 7.84
CA ARG A 175 -1.03 3.26 8.44
C ARG A 175 -2.06 2.86 7.40
N PHE A 176 -2.63 1.66 7.53
CA PHE A 176 -3.76 1.28 6.70
C PHE A 176 -4.72 0.34 7.44
N ALA A 177 -5.97 0.31 6.98
CA ALA A 177 -6.95 -0.68 7.37
C ALA A 177 -7.66 -1.23 6.14
N ILE A 178 -7.89 -2.55 6.14
CA ILE A 178 -8.78 -3.20 5.18
C ILE A 178 -10.06 -3.57 5.94
N VAL A 179 -11.17 -2.95 5.57
CA VAL A 179 -12.47 -3.15 6.23
C VAL A 179 -13.52 -3.61 5.23
N PRO A 180 -14.58 -4.31 5.67
CA PRO A 180 -15.68 -4.65 4.78
C PRO A 180 -16.26 -3.41 4.09
N GLY A 181 -16.66 -3.53 2.82
CA GLY A 181 -17.00 -2.38 1.99
C GLY A 181 -18.16 -1.52 2.50
N ARG A 182 -19.01 -2.08 3.37
CA ARG A 182 -20.12 -1.39 4.02
C ARG A 182 -19.69 -0.41 5.10
N GLU A 183 -18.48 -0.55 5.63
CA GLU A 183 -18.01 0.26 6.74
C GLU A 183 -17.86 1.71 6.28
N GLY A 184 -18.36 2.62 7.11
CA GLY A 184 -18.27 4.06 6.88
C GLY A 184 -16.85 4.56 7.13
N ASP A 185 -16.45 5.61 6.42
CA ASP A 185 -15.08 6.13 6.52
C ASP A 185 -14.74 6.76 7.89
N PRO A 186 -15.65 7.49 8.58
CA PRO A 186 -15.33 8.10 9.86
C PRO A 186 -15.01 7.11 11.00
N PRO A 187 -15.76 5.99 11.19
CA PRO A 187 -15.37 4.95 12.15
C PRO A 187 -13.97 4.39 11.92
N VAL A 188 -13.61 4.11 10.66
CA VAL A 188 -12.30 3.55 10.31
C VAL A 188 -11.18 4.54 10.60
N ALA A 189 -11.38 5.82 10.27
CA ALA A 189 -10.42 6.87 10.57
C ALA A 189 -10.17 7.03 12.08
N ARG A 190 -11.21 6.91 12.92
CA ARG A 190 -11.04 6.95 14.39
C ARG A 190 -10.29 5.74 14.95
N ALA A 191 -10.33 4.60 14.26
CA ALA A 191 -9.56 3.43 14.63
C ALA A 191 -8.10 3.52 14.14
N LEU A 192 -7.86 4.22 13.03
CA LEU A 192 -6.53 4.41 12.44
C LEU A 192 -5.75 5.58 13.03
N LEU A 193 -6.44 6.56 13.61
CA LEU A 193 -5.84 7.83 14.04
C LEU A 193 -6.25 8.13 15.48
N ASN A 194 -5.26 8.48 16.30
CA ASN A 194 -5.54 9.02 17.62
C ASN A 194 -6.09 10.46 17.50
N PRO A 195 -6.85 10.97 18.49
CA PRO A 195 -7.50 12.28 18.39
C PRO A 195 -6.55 13.46 18.09
N GLN A 196 -5.32 13.41 18.61
CA GLN A 196 -4.28 14.41 18.37
C GLN A 196 -3.80 14.36 16.92
N GLU A 197 -3.54 13.17 16.39
CA GLU A 197 -3.08 12.96 15.01
C GLU A 197 -4.15 13.34 13.99
N ALA A 198 -5.42 13.05 14.29
CA ALA A 198 -6.53 13.37 13.40
C ALA A 198 -6.59 14.88 13.06
N ALA A 199 -6.13 15.76 13.95
CA ALA A 199 -6.08 17.20 13.69
C ALA A 199 -5.06 17.60 12.62
N LEU A 200 -4.05 16.76 12.37
CA LEU A 200 -2.98 16.95 11.38
C LEU A 200 -3.25 16.20 10.07
N VAL A 201 -4.36 15.47 9.98
CA VAL A 201 -4.68 14.64 8.82
C VAL A 201 -5.69 15.38 7.93
N LEU A 202 -5.39 15.45 6.64
CA LEU A 202 -6.28 15.89 5.57
C LEU A 202 -7.07 14.68 5.04
N GLY A 203 -8.37 14.84 4.83
CA GLY A 203 -9.19 13.79 4.25
C GLY A 203 -10.25 14.34 3.30
N ASP A 204 -10.81 13.46 2.48
CA ASP A 204 -11.94 13.85 1.64
C ASP A 204 -13.25 14.01 2.44
N ARG A 205 -14.33 14.39 1.76
CA ARG A 205 -15.64 14.65 2.42
C ARG A 205 -16.24 13.42 3.12
N GLY A 206 -15.78 12.21 2.81
CA GLY A 206 -16.20 10.97 3.47
C GLY A 206 -15.78 10.95 4.94
N TYR A 207 -14.65 11.59 5.27
CA TYR A 207 -14.03 11.63 6.60
C TYR A 207 -14.54 12.76 7.51
N GLN A 208 -15.76 13.25 7.26
CA GLN A 208 -16.31 14.28 8.14
C GLN A 208 -16.73 13.72 9.49
N GLY A 209 -16.44 14.48 10.55
CA GLY A 209 -16.89 14.17 11.91
C GLY A 209 -16.00 13.15 12.66
N CYS A 210 -14.83 12.78 12.11
CA CYS A 210 -13.84 11.95 12.81
C CYS A 210 -12.61 12.72 13.33
N GLY A 211 -12.58 14.05 13.23
CA GLY A 211 -11.46 14.87 13.69
C GLY A 211 -10.47 15.24 12.59
N VAL A 212 -10.49 14.52 11.47
CA VAL A 212 -9.77 14.82 10.21
C VAL A 212 -10.25 16.15 9.61
N TYR A 213 -9.33 16.89 8.99
CA TYR A 213 -9.63 18.11 8.26
C TYR A 213 -10.21 17.77 6.87
N ALA A 214 -11.54 17.79 6.75
CA ALA A 214 -12.30 17.32 5.58
C ALA A 214 -13.36 18.32 5.07
N GLN A 215 -13.47 18.51 3.73
CA GLN A 215 -14.16 19.67 3.13
C GLN A 215 -15.60 19.72 3.60
N PRO A 216 -16.16 20.83 4.12
CA PRO A 216 -17.45 20.83 4.79
C PRO A 216 -18.57 20.53 3.80
N LYS A 217 -19.57 19.75 4.22
CA LYS A 217 -20.80 19.54 3.44
C LYS A 217 -21.62 20.81 3.56
N LYS A 218 -22.33 21.20 2.49
CA LYS A 218 -23.16 22.42 2.46
C LYS A 218 -24.13 22.53 3.65
N ASN A 219 -24.61 21.39 4.17
CA ASN A 219 -25.62 21.33 5.24
C ASN A 219 -25.03 21.05 6.64
N LEU A 220 -23.71 21.19 6.82
CA LEU A 220 -23.07 20.88 8.10
C LEU A 220 -23.33 22.00 9.12
N LYS A 221 -23.98 21.66 10.25
CA LYS A 221 -24.41 22.64 11.27
C LYS A 221 -23.26 23.41 11.94
N LYS A 222 -22.07 22.80 12.06
CA LYS A 222 -20.86 23.39 12.64
C LYS A 222 -19.65 23.05 11.75
N PRO A 223 -19.44 23.76 10.63
CA PRO A 223 -18.33 23.47 9.75
C PRO A 223 -17.01 23.93 10.37
N ARG A 224 -15.97 23.09 10.30
CA ARG A 224 -14.60 23.56 10.51
C ARG A 224 -14.25 24.57 9.41
N HIS A 225 -13.62 25.68 9.80
CA HIS A 225 -13.32 26.78 8.89
C HIS A 225 -12.33 26.31 7.81
N TRP A 226 -12.68 26.55 6.54
CA TRP A 226 -11.89 26.20 5.38
C TRP A 226 -11.34 27.48 4.74
N TRP A 227 -10.03 27.72 4.87
CA TRP A 227 -9.39 28.94 4.37
C TRP A 227 -9.40 29.01 2.83
N GLY A 228 -9.38 30.23 2.28
CA GLY A 228 -9.67 30.52 0.87
C GLY A 228 -8.88 29.71 -0.16
N ALA A 229 -7.58 29.50 0.07
CA ALA A 229 -6.74 28.69 -0.83
C ALA A 229 -7.18 27.20 -0.87
N MET A 230 -7.60 26.65 0.26
CA MET A 230 -8.01 25.25 0.36
C MET A 230 -9.38 24.96 -0.29
N ARG A 231 -10.18 25.99 -0.63
CA ARG A 231 -11.48 25.80 -1.32
C ARG A 231 -11.31 25.33 -2.76
N TRP A 232 -10.15 25.58 -3.36
CA TRP A 232 -9.81 25.21 -4.73
C TRP A 232 -9.10 23.87 -4.85
N VAL A 233 -8.68 23.28 -3.72
CA VAL A 233 -8.08 21.94 -3.68
C VAL A 233 -9.16 20.93 -4.07
N ARG A 234 -8.97 20.31 -5.23
CA ARG A 234 -9.79 19.20 -5.72
C ARG A 234 -8.92 17.95 -5.80
N LYS A 235 -9.52 16.81 -5.48
CA LYS A 235 -8.95 15.48 -5.72
C LYS A 235 -8.76 15.35 -7.24
N THR A 236 -7.51 15.38 -7.72
CA THR A 236 -7.16 15.00 -9.10
C THR A 236 -7.34 13.49 -9.26
#